data_AF-A0A5J5PKX6-F1
#
_entry.id   AF-A0A5J5PKX6-F1
#
_cell.length_a   1.000
_cell.length_b   1.000
_cell.length_c   1.000
_cell.angle_alpha   90.00
_cell.angle_beta   90.00
_cell.angle_gamma   90.00
#
_symmetry.space_group_name_H-M   'P 1'
#
loop_
_entity.id
_entity.type
_entity.pdbx_description
1 polymer ?
#
loop_
_entity_poly.entity_id
_entity_poly.type
_entity_poly.pdbx_seq_one_letter_code
_entity_poly.pdbx_strand_id
1 'polypeptide(L)'
;MNAGVSLEHNFSMLLLKLFVVLACFHECLSDPQVHHKGYMLTGRATGDFVPKITPTASPQPFLPLLAPSPLSTFTNSTSPKLSGLCMLNFTAAQSLISITSIDCWAAFAPLLANVICCPQLHATLVILVGQLSKETGVLALNRTLAKPCLSDIEQVLAGQGAGDGLNQVCSIHSSNLTEASCPVKDVDEFENMVNSSELLASCEKIDPVKECCDQVCQGAISDAATRLALKASDPLSMDGPHVLPQHTTRINDCKTVVLRWLASKLDPYHAKEVLRGLTNCNVNKVCPLVFPNMKHVANSCGNGISDQTACCDAMNSYVSHLQKQTLITNLQALDCATSLGLKLQKYNITKDVYSLCHISLKDFSLQVGSQESGCLLPSLPSDATLDKFSGISFICDLNDNIPAQWPSLSLLPASSCNKTIRIPALPAATNAQSGLNTEYILVYLLVAYSTAIMMLL
;
A
#
# COMPACT_ATOMS: atom_id res chain seq x y z
N MET A 1 6.46 60.96 -40.39
CA MET A 1 5.71 60.37 -39.26
C MET A 1 4.88 59.22 -39.81
N ASN A 2 5.40 57.98 -39.79
CA ASN A 2 4.71 56.76 -40.26
C ASN A 2 5.28 55.54 -39.53
N ALA A 3 5.00 55.41 -38.23
CA ALA A 3 5.46 54.27 -37.43
C ALA A 3 4.36 53.65 -36.53
N GLY A 4 3.09 54.11 -36.64
CA GLY A 4 2.01 53.67 -35.76
C GLY A 4 1.18 52.47 -36.26
N VAL A 5 1.21 52.15 -37.55
CA VAL A 5 0.26 51.17 -38.14
C VAL A 5 0.84 49.75 -38.24
N SER A 6 2.17 49.59 -38.19
CA SER A 6 2.81 48.27 -38.34
C SER A 6 2.82 47.43 -37.05
N LEU A 7 2.66 48.05 -35.88
CA LEU A 7 2.81 47.36 -34.59
C LEU A 7 1.51 46.64 -34.16
N GLU A 8 0.34 47.26 -34.37
CA GLU A 8 -0.96 46.66 -34.02
C GLU A 8 -1.28 45.42 -34.87
N HIS A 9 -0.90 45.43 -36.15
CA HIS A 9 -1.17 44.30 -37.06
C HIS A 9 -0.36 43.05 -36.69
N ASN A 10 0.86 43.24 -36.18
CA ASN A 10 1.71 42.14 -35.73
C ASN A 10 1.22 41.53 -34.42
N PHE A 11 0.67 42.35 -33.51
CA PHE A 11 0.12 41.88 -32.24
C PHE A 11 -1.18 41.08 -32.44
N SER A 12 -2.06 41.54 -33.33
CA SER A 12 -3.30 40.85 -33.67
C SER A 12 -3.06 39.47 -34.32
N MET A 13 -2.07 39.37 -35.22
CA MET A 13 -1.69 38.10 -35.87
C MET A 13 -1.05 37.10 -34.91
N LEU A 14 -0.39 37.56 -33.84
CA LEU A 14 0.21 36.70 -32.82
C LEU A 14 -0.85 36.08 -31.91
N LEU A 15 -1.85 36.86 -31.50
CA LEU A 15 -3.01 36.40 -30.71
C LEU A 15 -3.83 35.34 -31.46
N LEU A 16 -4.02 35.53 -32.76
CA LEU A 16 -4.75 34.58 -33.60
C LEU A 16 -4.04 33.22 -33.69
N LYS A 17 -2.70 33.21 -33.79
CA LYS A 17 -1.91 31.98 -33.81
C LYS A 17 -1.98 31.21 -32.50
N LEU A 18 -2.01 31.90 -31.37
CA LEU A 18 -2.14 31.28 -30.05
C LEU A 18 -3.50 30.56 -29.90
N PHE A 19 -4.57 31.17 -30.42
CA PHE A 19 -5.93 30.63 -30.33
C PHE A 19 -6.11 29.34 -31.16
N VAL A 20 -5.48 29.27 -32.34
CA VAL A 20 -5.53 28.08 -33.21
C VAL A 20 -4.82 26.89 -32.58
N VAL A 21 -3.70 27.13 -31.88
CA VAL A 21 -2.97 26.07 -31.18
C VAL A 21 -3.82 25.48 -30.05
N LEU A 22 -4.48 26.33 -29.26
CA LEU A 22 -5.38 25.90 -28.19
C LEU A 22 -6.59 25.10 -28.69
N ALA A 23 -7.14 25.43 -29.86
CA ALA A 23 -8.27 24.72 -30.44
C ALA A 23 -7.90 23.32 -30.95
N CYS A 24 -6.73 23.15 -31.57
CA CYS A 24 -6.27 21.84 -32.06
C CYS A 24 -5.98 20.82 -30.94
N PHE A 25 -5.69 21.27 -29.71
CA PHE A 25 -5.49 20.36 -28.57
C PHE A 25 -6.81 19.83 -27.97
N HIS A 26 -7.96 20.44 -28.30
CA HIS A 26 -9.26 20.01 -27.80
C HIS A 26 -9.85 18.81 -28.57
N GLU A 27 -9.50 18.63 -29.85
CA GLU A 27 -10.05 17.57 -30.72
C GLU A 27 -9.35 16.20 -30.60
N CYS A 28 -8.23 16.09 -29.88
CA CYS A 28 -7.54 14.80 -29.67
C CYS A 28 -8.14 13.95 -28.52
N LEU A 29 -9.26 14.37 -27.92
CA LEU A 29 -9.86 13.78 -26.72
C LEU A 29 -11.12 12.93 -27.00
N SER A 30 -11.31 12.37 -28.21
CA SER A 30 -12.51 11.57 -28.55
C SER A 30 -12.21 10.17 -29.13
N ASP A 31 -12.85 9.16 -28.51
CA ASP A 31 -12.82 7.68 -28.52
C ASP A 31 -12.89 6.93 -29.90
N PRO A 32 -12.63 5.59 -30.06
CA PRO A 32 -13.65 4.53 -29.80
C PRO A 32 -13.21 3.05 -29.48
N GLN A 33 -14.18 2.33 -28.91
CA GLN A 33 -14.37 0.92 -28.48
C GLN A 33 -14.23 -0.24 -29.52
N VAL A 34 -13.64 -1.41 -29.16
CA VAL A 34 -13.73 -2.70 -29.92
C VAL A 34 -13.82 -3.97 -29.02
N HIS A 35 -14.57 -4.98 -29.51
CA HIS A 35 -15.00 -6.28 -28.95
C HIS A 35 -14.01 -7.47 -29.11
N HIS A 36 -14.05 -8.48 -28.22
CA HIS A 36 -14.03 -9.96 -28.48
C HIS A 36 -13.75 -10.79 -27.18
N LYS A 37 -14.68 -11.62 -26.67
CA LYS A 37 -14.93 -13.08 -26.83
C LYS A 37 -13.83 -14.02 -26.26
N GLY A 38 -14.16 -14.73 -25.17
CA GLY A 38 -13.21 -15.51 -24.34
C GLY A 38 -13.32 -17.04 -24.41
N TYR A 39 -12.50 -17.74 -23.61
CA TYR A 39 -12.56 -19.19 -23.33
C TYR A 39 -12.05 -19.53 -21.91
N MET A 40 -12.68 -20.53 -21.28
CA MET A 40 -12.50 -21.00 -19.90
C MET A 40 -11.40 -22.07 -19.74
N LEU A 41 -10.84 -22.21 -18.52
CA LEU A 41 -10.27 -23.46 -17.97
C LEU A 41 -10.23 -23.43 -16.42
N THR A 42 -10.29 -24.60 -15.80
CA THR A 42 -10.85 -24.95 -14.47
C THR A 42 -9.84 -25.33 -13.37
N GLY A 43 -10.21 -25.09 -12.10
CA GLY A 43 -9.84 -25.87 -10.88
C GLY A 43 -8.71 -25.28 -10.02
N ARG A 44 -8.58 -25.47 -8.68
CA ARG A 44 -9.34 -26.14 -7.61
C ARG A 44 -8.69 -25.71 -6.27
N ALA A 45 -9.48 -25.55 -5.20
CA ALA A 45 -9.12 -25.05 -3.87
C ALA A 45 -8.50 -26.10 -2.91
N THR A 46 -7.81 -25.62 -1.85
CA THR A 46 -7.82 -26.03 -0.40
C THR A 46 -6.60 -25.37 0.31
N GLY A 47 -6.60 -24.91 1.56
CA GLY A 47 -7.52 -25.08 2.68
C GLY A 47 -7.16 -24.15 3.87
N ASP A 48 -8.06 -24.19 4.87
CA ASP A 48 -8.27 -23.29 6.00
C ASP A 48 -7.15 -23.18 7.04
N PHE A 49 -7.05 -22.03 7.73
CA PHE A 49 -6.90 -21.93 9.20
C PHE A 49 -7.37 -20.55 9.71
N VAL A 50 -8.40 -20.54 10.59
CA VAL A 50 -9.00 -19.36 11.25
C VAL A 50 -8.66 -19.38 12.74
N PRO A 51 -8.15 -18.31 13.35
CA PRO A 51 -8.15 -18.15 14.81
C PRO A 51 -9.48 -17.55 15.30
N LYS A 52 -9.96 -18.11 16.41
CA LYS A 52 -11.22 -17.80 17.09
C LYS A 52 -11.01 -16.60 18.02
N ILE A 53 -11.66 -15.46 17.75
CA ILE A 53 -11.76 -14.34 18.70
C ILE A 53 -13.24 -13.94 18.81
N THR A 54 -13.79 -14.08 20.00
CA THR A 54 -15.12 -13.59 20.39
C THR A 54 -14.97 -12.16 20.94
N PRO A 55 -15.58 -11.11 20.34
CA PRO A 55 -15.60 -9.79 20.96
C PRO A 55 -16.89 -9.61 21.77
N THR A 56 -16.72 -9.35 23.06
CA THR A 56 -17.77 -9.01 24.02
C THR A 56 -17.83 -7.50 24.21
N ALA A 57 -18.22 -6.73 23.18
CA ALA A 57 -18.66 -5.34 23.29
C ALA A 57 -19.11 -4.83 21.91
N SER A 58 -20.24 -4.12 21.83
CA SER A 58 -20.59 -3.40 20.59
C SER A 58 -19.63 -2.22 20.41
N PRO A 59 -18.93 -2.08 19.27
CA PRO A 59 -18.06 -0.94 19.05
C PRO A 59 -18.89 0.33 18.90
N GLN A 60 -18.44 1.39 19.55
CA GLN A 60 -19.02 2.72 19.46
C GLN A 60 -18.98 3.23 18.01
N PRO A 61 -19.97 4.06 17.59
CA PRO A 61 -19.93 4.69 16.28
C PRO A 61 -18.72 5.62 16.18
N PHE A 62 -17.84 5.38 15.20
CA PHE A 62 -16.87 6.37 14.78
C PHE A 62 -17.64 7.60 14.26
N LEU A 63 -17.45 8.73 14.93
CA LEU A 63 -17.85 10.04 14.40
C LEU A 63 -17.01 10.31 13.14
N PRO A 64 -17.61 10.90 12.08
CA PRO A 64 -16.90 11.18 10.85
C PRO A 64 -15.69 12.06 11.15
N LEU A 65 -14.52 11.60 10.72
CA LEU A 65 -13.27 12.35 10.79
C LEU A 65 -13.42 13.62 9.95
N LEU A 66 -13.91 14.68 10.57
CA LEU A 66 -13.20 15.96 10.47
C LEU A 66 -11.76 15.59 10.83
N ALA A 67 -10.87 15.55 9.84
CA ALA A 67 -9.44 15.56 10.13
C ALA A 67 -9.25 16.58 11.26
N PRO A 68 -8.60 16.21 12.38
CA PRO A 68 -8.38 17.18 13.44
C PRO A 68 -7.82 18.44 12.79
N SER A 69 -8.39 19.59 13.16
CA SER A 69 -8.00 20.92 12.68
C SER A 69 -6.50 21.01 12.44
N PRO A 70 -6.03 21.75 11.41
CA PRO A 70 -4.63 21.80 11.01
C PRO A 70 -3.74 21.82 12.25
N LEU A 71 -2.90 20.79 12.35
CA LEU A 71 -2.04 20.55 13.50
C LEU A 71 -1.52 21.87 14.04
N SER A 72 -1.70 22.10 15.35
CA SER A 72 -0.69 22.82 16.09
C SER A 72 0.63 22.14 15.74
N THR A 73 1.46 22.85 14.97
CA THR A 73 2.83 22.46 14.62
C THR A 73 3.44 21.67 15.77
N PHE A 74 3.81 20.40 15.56
CA PHE A 74 4.56 19.53 16.47
C PHE A 74 5.14 20.25 17.71
N THR A 75 4.34 20.47 18.76
CA THR A 75 4.81 21.15 19.98
C THR A 75 5.14 20.18 21.10
N ASN A 76 4.73 18.92 21.01
CA ASN A 76 5.24 17.85 21.88
C ASN A 76 6.56 17.30 21.32
N SER A 77 7.53 18.19 21.11
CA SER A 77 8.92 17.83 20.90
C SER A 77 9.55 17.43 22.24
N THR A 78 9.06 16.38 22.88
CA THR A 78 9.90 15.69 23.87
C THR A 78 10.99 15.02 23.08
N SER A 79 12.22 15.54 23.19
CA SER A 79 13.40 14.88 22.63
C SER A 79 13.36 13.40 23.02
N PRO A 80 13.40 12.47 22.04
CA PRO A 80 13.28 11.05 22.34
C PRO A 80 14.40 10.62 23.27
N LYS A 81 14.07 9.85 24.31
CA LYS A 81 15.03 9.36 25.30
C LYS A 81 15.68 8.09 24.78
N LEU A 82 16.64 8.27 23.88
CA LEU A 82 17.36 7.16 23.27
C LEU A 82 18.23 6.42 24.29
N SER A 83 18.36 5.12 24.11
CA SER A 83 19.17 4.23 24.91
C SER A 83 20.68 4.54 24.80
N GLY A 84 21.10 5.13 23.68
CA GLY A 84 22.50 5.37 23.35
C GLY A 84 23.26 4.11 22.91
N LEU A 85 22.59 2.96 22.83
CA LEU A 85 23.19 1.67 22.43
C LEU A 85 22.96 1.36 20.95
N CYS A 86 22.02 2.05 20.30
CA CYS A 86 21.70 1.81 18.91
C CYS A 86 22.64 2.57 17.97
N MET A 87 23.33 1.84 17.08
CA MET A 87 24.29 2.41 16.12
C MET A 87 23.62 2.89 14.82
N LEU A 88 22.29 2.91 14.75
CA LEU A 88 21.56 3.36 13.56
C LEU A 88 21.66 4.89 13.41
N ASN A 89 21.93 5.34 12.19
CA ASN A 89 22.06 6.76 11.89
C ASN A 89 20.70 7.39 11.58
N PHE A 90 19.97 7.78 12.62
CA PHE A 90 18.65 8.40 12.47
C PHE A 90 18.69 9.74 11.72
N THR A 91 19.80 10.49 11.85
CA THR A 91 19.98 11.76 11.14
C THR A 91 20.08 11.56 9.63
N ALA A 92 20.85 10.57 9.18
CA ALA A 92 20.95 10.22 7.75
C ALA A 92 19.63 9.68 7.19
N ALA A 93 18.79 9.08 8.04
CA ALA A 93 17.49 8.54 7.69
C ALA A 93 16.31 9.49 7.99
N GLN A 94 16.56 10.78 8.28
CA GLN A 94 15.53 11.71 8.77
C GLN A 94 14.31 11.81 7.83
N SER A 95 14.54 11.85 6.51
CA SER A 95 13.44 11.89 5.53
C SER A 95 12.60 10.62 5.58
N LEU A 96 13.23 9.46 5.68
CA LEU A 96 12.54 8.17 5.76
C LEU A 96 11.73 8.05 7.05
N ILE A 97 12.34 8.42 8.19
CA ILE A 97 11.67 8.43 9.50
C ILE A 97 10.47 9.37 9.47
N SER A 98 10.60 10.56 8.89
CA SER A 98 9.51 11.53 8.79
C SER A 98 8.34 11.00 7.97
N ILE A 99 8.61 10.38 6.81
CA ILE A 99 7.57 9.72 6.00
C ILE A 99 6.88 8.62 6.83
N THR A 100 7.64 7.77 7.50
CA THR A 100 7.10 6.69 8.33
C THR A 100 6.25 7.19 9.48
N SER A 101 6.63 8.31 10.11
CA SER A 101 5.84 8.92 11.16
C SER A 101 4.51 9.49 10.66
N ILE A 102 4.48 10.02 9.43
CA ILE A 102 3.24 10.50 8.80
C ILE A 102 2.34 9.32 8.42
N ASP A 103 2.92 8.29 7.78
CA ASP A 103 2.23 7.07 7.38
C ASP A 103 1.65 6.29 8.58
N CYS A 104 2.35 6.32 9.72
CA CYS A 104 1.97 5.70 10.98
C CYS A 104 1.44 6.71 12.01
N TRP A 105 0.85 7.81 11.58
CA TRP A 105 0.34 8.83 12.49
C TRP A 105 -0.60 8.27 13.55
N ALA A 106 -0.44 8.70 14.81
CA ALA A 106 -1.13 8.10 15.96
C ALA A 106 -2.65 7.96 15.80
N ALA A 107 -3.33 8.96 15.23
CA ALA A 107 -4.78 8.93 15.07
C ALA A 107 -5.25 7.93 13.99
N PHE A 108 -4.40 7.59 13.02
CA PHE A 108 -4.75 6.77 11.86
C PHE A 108 -3.99 5.44 11.79
N ALA A 109 -2.93 5.24 12.58
CA ALA A 109 -2.07 4.08 12.49
C ALA A 109 -2.84 2.74 12.53
N PRO A 110 -3.84 2.52 13.41
CA PRO A 110 -4.62 1.29 13.38
C PRO A 110 -5.46 1.13 12.11
N LEU A 111 -5.99 2.24 11.58
CA LEU A 111 -6.85 2.25 10.38
C LEU A 111 -6.05 2.04 9.10
N LEU A 112 -4.82 2.55 9.05
CA LEU A 112 -3.89 2.47 7.91
C LEU A 112 -2.85 1.35 8.04
N ALA A 113 -2.89 0.58 9.12
CA ALA A 113 -1.88 -0.42 9.49
C ALA A 113 -1.52 -1.34 8.31
N ASN A 114 -2.52 -2.00 7.74
CA ASN A 114 -2.30 -3.06 6.75
C ASN A 114 -1.76 -2.56 5.41
N VAL A 115 -2.05 -1.31 5.05
CA VAL A 115 -1.95 -0.81 3.67
C VAL A 115 -0.90 0.29 3.48
N ILE A 116 -0.64 1.10 4.51
CA ILE A 116 0.32 2.20 4.46
C ILE A 116 1.34 2.07 5.58
N CYS A 117 0.89 2.14 6.84
CA CYS A 117 1.79 2.25 7.99
C CYS A 117 2.75 1.06 8.13
N CYS A 118 2.25 -0.18 8.23
CA CYS A 118 3.13 -1.33 8.46
C CYS A 118 4.04 -1.64 7.27
N PRO A 119 3.58 -1.58 6.00
CA PRO A 119 4.48 -1.66 4.85
C PRO A 119 5.62 -0.63 4.91
N GLN A 120 5.31 0.63 5.25
CA GLN A 120 6.31 1.69 5.37
C GLN A 120 7.26 1.48 6.55
N LEU A 121 6.75 1.04 7.71
CA LEU A 121 7.56 0.75 8.88
C LEU A 121 8.51 -0.42 8.63
N HIS A 122 8.04 -1.51 8.02
CA HIS A 122 8.88 -2.64 7.65
C HIS A 122 9.99 -2.22 6.68
N ALA A 123 9.66 -1.47 5.63
CA ALA A 123 10.65 -0.93 4.70
C ALA A 123 11.68 -0.06 5.44
N THR A 124 11.23 0.77 6.38
CA THR A 124 12.11 1.63 7.18
C THR A 124 13.11 0.84 8.02
N LEU A 125 12.66 -0.20 8.72
CA LEU A 125 13.55 -1.05 9.52
C LEU A 125 14.60 -1.74 8.65
N VAL A 126 14.20 -2.26 7.50
CA VAL A 126 15.11 -2.89 6.53
C VAL A 126 16.14 -1.88 6.02
N ILE A 127 15.71 -0.68 5.65
CA ILE A 127 16.60 0.36 5.11
C ILE A 127 17.58 0.87 6.17
N LEU A 128 17.13 1.06 7.41
CA LEU A 128 18.00 1.49 8.51
C LEU A 128 19.14 0.50 8.73
N VAL A 129 18.83 -0.80 8.80
CA VAL A 129 19.87 -1.85 8.92
C VAL A 129 20.71 -1.94 7.64
N GLY A 130 20.11 -1.78 6.46
CA GLY A 130 20.82 -1.74 5.18
C GLY A 130 21.82 -0.58 5.08
N GLN A 131 21.48 0.61 5.58
CA GLN A 131 22.43 1.74 5.63
C GLN A 131 23.58 1.45 6.60
N LEU A 132 23.29 0.89 7.78
CA LEU A 132 24.35 0.45 8.70
C LEU A 132 25.29 -0.58 8.05
N SER A 133 24.74 -1.45 7.19
CA SER A 133 25.50 -2.45 6.45
C SER A 133 26.53 -1.84 5.51
N LYS A 134 26.26 -0.67 4.92
CA LYS A 134 27.23 0.04 4.06
C LYS A 134 28.51 0.41 4.80
N GLU A 135 28.40 0.71 6.09
CA GLU A 135 29.53 1.13 6.93
C GLU A 135 30.21 -0.05 7.63
N THR A 136 29.44 -1.07 8.00
CA THR A 136 29.90 -2.17 8.87
C THR A 136 30.11 -3.50 8.15
N GLY A 137 29.54 -3.69 6.96
CA GLY A 137 29.52 -4.98 6.26
C GLY A 137 28.57 -6.01 6.86
N VAL A 138 27.76 -5.64 7.87
CA VAL A 138 26.85 -6.57 8.58
C VAL A 138 25.40 -6.34 8.13
N LEU A 139 24.66 -7.41 7.86
CA LEU A 139 23.27 -7.44 7.39
C LEU A 139 22.25 -7.69 8.51
N ALA A 140 22.69 -7.75 9.76
CA ALA A 140 21.85 -8.01 10.93
C ALA A 140 22.44 -7.39 12.20
N LEU A 141 21.58 -6.89 13.08
CA LEU A 141 22.01 -6.45 14.40
C LEU A 141 22.28 -7.65 15.31
N ASN A 142 23.24 -7.49 16.21
CA ASN A 142 23.42 -8.43 17.31
C ASN A 142 22.15 -8.51 18.17
N ARG A 143 21.79 -9.71 18.63
CA ARG A 143 20.58 -9.96 19.45
C ARG A 143 20.48 -9.05 20.67
N THR A 144 21.61 -8.75 21.31
CA THR A 144 21.69 -7.86 22.48
C THR A 144 21.35 -6.40 22.14
N LEU A 145 21.68 -5.94 20.93
CA LEU A 145 21.45 -4.57 20.47
C LEU A 145 20.08 -4.39 19.81
N ALA A 146 19.47 -5.46 19.31
CA ALA A 146 18.22 -5.38 18.57
C ALA A 146 17.04 -4.84 19.40
N LYS A 147 16.93 -5.22 20.68
CA LYS A 147 15.88 -4.71 21.58
C LYS A 147 16.04 -3.21 21.88
N PRO A 148 17.20 -2.71 22.35
CA PRO A 148 17.37 -1.28 22.54
C PRO A 148 17.25 -0.49 21.23
N CYS A 149 17.72 -1.03 20.10
CA CYS A 149 17.53 -0.38 18.80
C CYS A 149 16.06 -0.24 18.40
N LEU A 150 15.26 -1.30 18.54
CA LEU A 150 13.83 -1.21 18.22
C LEU A 150 13.14 -0.17 19.11
N SER A 151 13.48 -0.12 20.40
CA SER A 151 12.95 0.89 21.32
C SER A 151 13.36 2.31 20.92
N ASP A 152 14.60 2.52 20.48
CA ASP A 152 15.07 3.83 20.03
C ASP A 152 14.34 4.26 18.76
N ILE A 153 14.14 3.36 17.79
CA ILE A 153 13.35 3.63 16.57
C ILE A 153 11.92 4.05 16.93
N GLU A 154 11.25 3.32 17.82
CA GLU A 154 9.89 3.64 18.27
C GLU A 154 9.83 5.02 18.93
N GLN A 155 10.79 5.36 19.78
CA GLN A 155 10.84 6.68 20.42
C GLN A 155 11.07 7.81 19.41
N VAL A 156 11.94 7.60 18.42
CA VAL A 156 12.17 8.59 17.36
C VAL A 156 10.91 8.80 16.52
N LEU A 157 10.21 7.73 16.16
CA LEU A 157 8.95 7.80 15.41
C LEU A 157 7.84 8.49 16.21
N ALA A 158 7.67 8.11 17.48
CA ALA A 158 6.68 8.70 18.39
C ALA A 158 6.99 10.18 18.68
N GLY A 159 8.27 10.55 18.79
CA GLY A 159 8.71 11.95 18.89
C GLY A 159 8.33 12.80 17.67
N GLN A 160 8.02 12.16 16.53
CA GLN A 160 7.48 12.78 15.32
C GLN A 160 5.99 12.45 15.12
N GLY A 161 5.27 12.05 16.18
CA GLY A 161 3.82 11.86 16.22
C GLY A 161 3.29 10.57 15.59
N ALA A 162 4.17 9.61 15.28
CA ALA A 162 3.72 8.26 14.99
C ALA A 162 2.97 7.67 16.21
N GLY A 163 2.07 6.71 15.97
CA GLY A 163 1.34 6.03 17.03
C GLY A 163 2.25 5.32 18.03
N ASP A 164 1.85 5.31 19.29
CA ASP A 164 2.48 4.45 20.28
C ASP A 164 2.18 2.98 19.98
N GLY A 165 3.11 2.08 20.31
CA GLY A 165 2.89 0.63 20.20
C GLY A 165 2.84 0.10 18.76
N LEU A 166 3.55 0.73 17.81
CA LEU A 166 3.64 0.24 16.42
C LEU A 166 4.13 -1.21 16.33
N ASN A 167 4.96 -1.68 17.27
CA ASN A 167 5.33 -3.08 17.37
C ASN A 167 4.14 -4.04 17.50
N GLN A 168 3.08 -3.66 18.21
CA GLN A 168 1.87 -4.46 18.36
C GLN A 168 0.99 -4.30 17.12
N VAL A 169 0.81 -3.07 16.63
CA VAL A 169 0.00 -2.78 15.45
C VAL A 169 0.53 -3.52 14.21
N CYS A 170 1.85 -3.52 14.02
CA CYS A 170 2.53 -4.11 12.87
C CYS A 170 3.18 -5.47 13.14
N SER A 171 2.99 -6.04 14.33
CA SER A 171 3.60 -7.33 14.72
C SER A 171 5.12 -7.37 14.52
N ILE A 172 5.81 -6.31 14.96
CA ILE A 172 7.26 -6.17 14.85
C ILE A 172 7.93 -6.57 16.16
N HIS A 173 8.97 -7.36 16.05
CA HIS A 173 9.78 -7.83 17.15
C HIS A 173 11.26 -7.47 16.94
N SER A 174 12.04 -7.49 18.02
CA SER A 174 13.48 -7.22 17.92
C SER A 174 14.21 -8.24 17.02
N SER A 175 13.69 -9.47 16.90
CA SER A 175 14.21 -10.46 15.95
C SER A 175 14.13 -10.01 14.49
N ASN A 176 13.19 -9.12 14.15
CA ASN A 176 13.12 -8.53 12.80
C ASN A 176 14.29 -7.60 12.48
N LEU A 177 15.16 -7.27 13.44
CA LEU A 177 16.41 -6.53 13.23
C LEU A 177 17.65 -7.43 13.24
N THR A 178 17.52 -8.70 13.61
CA THR A 178 18.63 -9.67 13.65
C THR A 178 18.60 -10.59 12.44
N GLU A 179 19.51 -11.55 12.36
CA GLU A 179 19.54 -12.63 11.37
C GLU A 179 18.44 -13.68 11.61
N ALA A 180 17.80 -13.64 12.79
CA ALA A 180 16.86 -14.63 13.28
C ALA A 180 17.42 -16.07 13.13
N SER A 181 16.86 -16.89 12.24
CA SER A 181 17.37 -18.22 11.93
C SER A 181 18.19 -18.33 10.63
N CYS A 182 18.38 -17.23 9.89
CA CYS A 182 19.21 -17.23 8.70
C CYS A 182 20.69 -17.40 9.07
N PRO A 183 21.44 -18.32 8.42
CA PRO A 183 22.83 -18.58 8.78
C PRO A 183 23.81 -17.50 8.32
N VAL A 184 23.36 -16.58 7.47
CA VAL A 184 24.18 -15.53 6.85
C VAL A 184 23.82 -14.19 7.45
N LYS A 185 24.83 -13.44 7.90
CA LYS A 185 24.66 -12.13 8.54
C LYS A 185 25.64 -11.06 8.04
N ASP A 186 26.57 -11.40 7.16
CA ASP A 186 27.63 -10.50 6.67
C ASP A 186 27.61 -10.42 5.13
N VAL A 187 27.98 -9.26 4.57
CA VAL A 187 27.88 -8.95 3.13
C VAL A 187 28.80 -9.86 2.29
N ASP A 188 30.05 -10.06 2.71
CA ASP A 188 31.01 -10.88 1.95
C ASP A 188 30.51 -12.32 1.80
N GLU A 189 29.95 -12.88 2.87
CA GLU A 189 29.39 -14.22 2.85
C GLU A 189 28.15 -14.31 1.93
N PHE A 190 27.28 -13.30 2.00
CA PHE A 190 26.11 -13.19 1.15
C PHE A 190 26.50 -13.19 -0.34
N GLU A 191 27.44 -12.33 -0.73
CA GLU A 191 27.84 -12.13 -2.12
C GLU A 191 28.58 -13.33 -2.72
N ASN A 192 29.20 -14.16 -1.87
CA ASN A 192 29.80 -15.43 -2.29
C ASN A 192 28.76 -16.53 -2.58
N MET A 193 27.56 -16.44 -2.02
CA MET A 193 26.51 -17.47 -2.14
C MET A 193 25.42 -17.13 -3.15
N VAL A 194 25.20 -15.85 -3.42
CA VAL A 194 24.11 -15.33 -4.24
C VAL A 194 24.66 -14.68 -5.49
N ASN A 195 23.99 -14.83 -6.63
CA ASN A 195 24.28 -14.03 -7.81
C ASN A 195 23.79 -12.58 -7.59
N SER A 196 24.58 -11.80 -6.86
CA SER A 196 24.27 -10.42 -6.48
C SER A 196 23.97 -9.51 -7.66
N SER A 197 24.65 -9.72 -8.80
CA SER A 197 24.42 -8.93 -10.01
C SER A 197 23.03 -9.16 -10.59
N GLU A 198 22.58 -10.42 -10.63
CA GLU A 198 21.25 -10.78 -11.14
C GLU A 198 20.14 -10.36 -10.18
N LEU A 199 20.36 -10.54 -8.87
CA LEU A 199 19.43 -10.08 -7.83
C LEU A 199 19.24 -8.55 -7.89
N LEU A 200 20.33 -7.78 -7.99
CA LEU A 200 20.25 -6.33 -8.09
C LEU A 200 19.56 -5.93 -9.39
N ALA A 201 19.93 -6.51 -10.54
CA ALA A 201 19.30 -6.19 -11.83
C ALA A 201 17.78 -6.47 -11.83
N SER A 202 17.34 -7.50 -11.10
CA SER A 202 15.92 -7.87 -10.99
C SER A 202 15.13 -6.92 -10.09
N CYS A 203 15.79 -6.23 -9.15
CA CYS A 203 15.14 -5.50 -8.06
C CYS A 203 15.44 -4.00 -8.01
N GLU A 204 16.46 -3.51 -8.70
CA GLU A 204 16.90 -2.11 -8.67
C GLU A 204 15.80 -1.16 -9.16
N LYS A 205 15.00 -1.61 -10.12
CA LYS A 205 13.84 -0.87 -10.62
C LYS A 205 12.67 -1.83 -10.83
N ILE A 206 11.68 -1.74 -9.96
CA ILE A 206 10.43 -2.48 -10.11
C ILE A 206 9.35 -1.58 -10.70
N ASP A 207 8.54 -2.14 -11.59
CA ASP A 207 7.21 -1.62 -11.89
C ASP A 207 6.26 -2.34 -10.93
N PRO A 208 5.66 -1.66 -9.93
CA PRO A 208 4.90 -2.35 -8.90
C PRO A 208 3.70 -3.13 -9.46
N VAL A 209 3.09 -2.68 -10.56
CA VAL A 209 1.95 -3.38 -11.17
C VAL A 209 2.42 -4.67 -11.83
N LYS A 210 3.50 -4.62 -12.60
CA LYS A 210 4.08 -5.83 -13.21
C LYS A 210 4.66 -6.77 -12.17
N GLU A 211 5.37 -6.23 -11.17
CA GLU A 211 6.01 -7.02 -10.12
C GLU A 211 4.99 -7.81 -9.29
N CYS A 212 3.80 -7.28 -9.05
CA CYS A 212 2.73 -8.03 -8.38
C CYS A 212 2.32 -9.31 -9.15
N CYS A 213 2.56 -9.34 -10.46
CA CYS A 213 2.13 -10.40 -11.37
C CYS A 213 3.25 -11.31 -11.82
N ASP A 214 4.30 -10.74 -12.37
CA ASP A 214 5.44 -11.46 -12.92
C ASP A 214 6.37 -11.95 -11.80
N GLN A 215 6.36 -11.27 -10.64
CA GLN A 215 7.15 -11.61 -9.45
C GLN A 215 8.63 -11.81 -9.76
N VAL A 216 9.20 -10.97 -10.60
CA VAL A 216 10.60 -11.09 -11.04
C VAL A 216 11.53 -10.82 -9.86
N CYS A 217 11.35 -9.70 -9.16
CA CYS A 217 12.16 -9.38 -7.99
C CYS A 217 11.83 -10.29 -6.80
N GLN A 218 10.55 -10.55 -6.52
CA GLN A 218 10.14 -11.48 -5.46
C GLN A 218 10.66 -12.91 -5.68
N GLY A 219 10.73 -13.35 -6.94
CA GLY A 219 11.34 -14.61 -7.37
C GLY A 219 12.84 -14.61 -7.06
N ALA A 220 13.58 -13.61 -7.54
CA ALA A 220 15.01 -13.47 -7.27
C ALA A 220 15.33 -13.42 -5.76
N ILE A 221 14.52 -12.71 -4.97
CA ILE A 221 14.64 -12.67 -3.50
C ILE A 221 14.40 -14.04 -2.89
N SER A 222 13.39 -14.77 -3.36
CA SER A 222 13.05 -16.11 -2.84
C SER A 222 14.13 -17.14 -3.18
N ASP A 223 14.71 -17.06 -4.37
CA ASP A 223 15.80 -17.93 -4.81
C ASP A 223 17.08 -17.65 -4.00
N ALA A 224 17.43 -16.37 -3.83
CA ALA A 224 18.54 -15.98 -2.98
C ALA A 224 18.34 -16.46 -1.54
N ALA A 225 17.17 -16.21 -0.94
CA ALA A 225 16.85 -16.64 0.42
C ALA A 225 16.92 -18.16 0.60
N THR A 226 16.47 -18.92 -0.41
CA THR A 226 16.55 -20.39 -0.40
C THR A 226 18.00 -20.86 -0.41
N ARG A 227 18.86 -20.27 -1.26
CA ARG A 227 20.30 -20.58 -1.28
C ARG A 227 20.97 -20.32 0.07
N LEU A 228 20.64 -19.21 0.72
CA LEU A 228 21.16 -18.89 2.05
C LEU A 228 20.69 -19.89 3.11
N ALA A 229 19.39 -20.23 3.11
CA ALA A 229 18.79 -21.14 4.08
C ALA A 229 19.39 -22.57 4.03
N LEU A 230 19.85 -23.01 2.85
CA LEU A 230 20.45 -24.33 2.63
C LEU A 230 21.82 -24.48 3.32
N LYS A 231 22.53 -23.40 3.66
CA LYS A 231 23.83 -23.48 4.36
C LYS A 231 23.73 -24.13 5.74
N ALA A 232 22.60 -23.95 6.42
CA ALA A 232 22.35 -24.54 7.74
C ALA A 232 21.80 -25.98 7.67
N SER A 233 21.66 -26.56 6.47
CA SER A 233 21.10 -27.90 6.29
C SER A 233 22.21 -28.94 6.20
N ASP A 234 22.27 -29.83 7.19
CA ASP A 234 23.03 -31.08 7.09
C ASP A 234 22.28 -32.03 6.12
N PRO A 235 22.89 -32.54 5.04
CA PRO A 235 22.21 -33.37 4.03
C PRO A 235 21.47 -34.59 4.59
N LEU A 236 21.80 -35.03 5.80
CA LEU A 236 21.29 -36.23 6.45
C LEU A 236 20.04 -36.02 7.31
N SER A 237 19.53 -34.78 7.46
CA SER A 237 18.46 -34.47 8.44
C SER A 237 17.09 -34.08 7.83
N MET A 238 16.88 -34.28 6.52
CA MET A 238 15.72 -33.69 5.82
C MET A 238 14.41 -34.50 5.87
N ASP A 239 14.38 -35.71 6.43
CA ASP A 239 13.20 -36.61 6.39
C ASP A 239 12.33 -36.56 7.67
N GLY A 240 11.84 -35.38 8.06
CA GLY A 240 10.97 -35.22 9.24
C GLY A 240 9.80 -34.26 9.04
N PRO A 241 8.57 -34.57 9.53
CA PRO A 241 7.40 -33.68 9.43
C PRO A 241 7.60 -32.29 10.08
N HIS A 242 8.51 -32.19 11.05
CA HIS A 242 8.86 -30.93 11.74
C HIS A 242 9.95 -30.10 11.04
N VAL A 243 10.60 -30.66 10.01
CA VAL A 243 11.68 -30.00 9.27
C VAL A 243 11.12 -28.99 8.26
N LEU A 244 9.99 -29.30 7.63
CA LEU A 244 9.36 -28.45 6.61
C LEU A 244 8.92 -27.06 7.17
N PRO A 245 8.24 -26.96 8.33
CA PRO A 245 7.88 -25.66 8.92
C PRO A 245 9.12 -24.85 9.34
N GLN A 246 10.15 -25.50 9.88
CA GLN A 246 11.40 -24.83 10.27
C GLN A 246 12.17 -24.32 9.04
N HIS A 247 12.16 -25.08 7.94
CA HIS A 247 12.77 -24.69 6.68
C HIS A 247 12.06 -23.47 6.06
N THR A 248 10.72 -23.45 6.04
CA THR A 248 9.95 -22.29 5.55
C THR A 248 10.20 -21.04 6.39
N THR A 249 10.22 -21.16 7.73
CA THR A 249 10.55 -20.04 8.62
C THR A 249 11.96 -19.52 8.35
N ARG A 250 12.95 -20.41 8.16
CA ARG A 250 14.32 -20.03 7.83
C ARG A 250 14.43 -19.29 6.50
N ILE A 251 13.71 -19.74 5.47
CA ILE A 251 13.66 -19.04 4.18
C ILE A 251 13.12 -17.63 4.39
N ASN A 252 12.04 -17.45 5.15
CA ASN A 252 11.46 -16.13 5.41
C ASN A 252 12.41 -15.22 6.19
N ASP A 253 13.14 -15.75 7.17
CA ASP A 253 14.18 -15.00 7.87
C ASP A 253 15.30 -14.57 6.91
N CYS A 254 15.73 -15.47 6.01
CA CYS A 254 16.71 -15.15 4.99
C CYS A 254 16.20 -14.15 3.94
N LYS A 255 14.90 -14.11 3.62
CA LYS A 255 14.34 -13.04 2.79
C LYS A 255 14.60 -11.67 3.41
N THR A 256 14.47 -11.53 4.73
CA THR A 256 14.75 -10.27 5.42
C THR A 256 16.23 -9.87 5.27
N VAL A 257 17.15 -10.83 5.34
CA VAL A 257 18.59 -10.59 5.10
C VAL A 257 18.84 -10.13 3.66
N VAL A 258 18.21 -10.78 2.67
CA VAL A 258 18.29 -10.38 1.25
C VAL A 258 17.78 -8.95 1.04
N LEU A 259 16.65 -8.59 1.64
CA LEU A 259 16.08 -7.24 1.53
C LEU A 259 17.00 -6.17 2.14
N ARG A 260 17.68 -6.48 3.25
CA ARG A 260 18.67 -5.56 3.86
C ARG A 260 19.90 -5.39 2.99
N TRP A 261 20.34 -6.46 2.32
CA TRP A 261 21.43 -6.36 1.33
C TRP A 261 21.02 -5.51 0.14
N LEU A 262 19.81 -5.70 -0.40
CA LEU A 262 19.27 -4.81 -1.45
C LEU A 262 19.25 -3.35 -0.99
N ALA A 263 18.77 -3.08 0.22
CA ALA A 263 18.75 -1.73 0.78
C ALA A 263 20.15 -1.15 1.07
N SER A 264 21.17 -1.99 1.21
CA SER A 264 22.57 -1.54 1.32
C SER A 264 23.22 -1.23 -0.03
N LYS A 265 22.63 -1.69 -1.14
CA LYS A 265 23.09 -1.35 -2.51
C LYS A 265 22.34 -0.16 -3.11
N LEU A 266 21.07 0.01 -2.75
CA LEU A 266 20.23 1.11 -3.20
C LEU A 266 20.42 2.35 -2.31
N ASP A 267 20.10 3.54 -2.84
CA ASP A 267 19.87 4.70 -1.98
C ASP A 267 18.54 4.57 -1.21
N PRO A 268 18.38 5.25 -0.07
CA PRO A 268 17.21 5.07 0.79
C PRO A 268 15.86 5.33 0.10
N TYR A 269 15.81 6.25 -0.86
CA TYR A 269 14.56 6.59 -1.54
C TYR A 269 14.15 5.46 -2.50
N HIS A 270 15.05 5.02 -3.39
CA HIS A 270 14.76 3.90 -4.28
C HIS A 270 14.52 2.59 -3.51
N ALA A 271 15.26 2.35 -2.43
CA ALA A 271 15.01 1.21 -1.55
C ALA A 271 13.58 1.25 -0.96
N LYS A 272 13.10 2.43 -0.54
CA LYS A 272 11.72 2.61 -0.05
C LYS A 272 10.71 2.21 -1.13
N GLU A 273 10.84 2.74 -2.34
CA GLU A 273 9.91 2.45 -3.44
C GLU A 273 9.87 0.96 -3.78
N VAL A 274 11.03 0.31 -3.87
CA VAL A 274 11.13 -1.14 -4.13
C VAL A 274 10.49 -1.95 -3.00
N LEU A 275 10.88 -1.71 -1.75
CA LEU A 275 10.40 -2.50 -0.61
C LEU A 275 8.90 -2.30 -0.35
N ARG A 276 8.39 -1.08 -0.49
CA ARG A 276 6.95 -0.80 -0.42
C ARG A 276 6.21 -1.48 -1.55
N GLY A 277 6.70 -1.39 -2.79
CA GLY A 277 6.06 -2.03 -3.94
C GLY A 277 5.93 -3.54 -3.75
N LEU A 278 7.01 -4.20 -3.33
CA LEU A 278 7.00 -5.65 -3.05
C LEU A 278 6.01 -6.01 -1.93
N THR A 279 5.96 -5.21 -0.86
CA THR A 279 5.07 -5.48 0.29
C THR A 279 3.60 -5.26 -0.08
N ASN A 280 3.29 -4.17 -0.78
CA ASN A 280 1.94 -3.83 -1.23
C ASN A 280 1.36 -4.93 -2.13
N CYS A 281 2.17 -5.54 -2.99
CA CYS A 281 1.75 -6.68 -3.80
C CYS A 281 1.26 -7.88 -2.97
N ASN A 282 1.81 -8.08 -1.77
CA ASN A 282 1.37 -9.16 -0.88
C ASN A 282 0.14 -8.77 -0.06
N VAL A 283 0.07 -7.51 0.37
CA VAL A 283 -1.09 -6.95 1.11
C VAL A 283 -2.38 -7.04 0.30
N ASN A 284 -2.32 -6.86 -1.02
CA ASN A 284 -3.49 -6.89 -1.90
C ASN A 284 -4.08 -8.28 -2.18
N LYS A 285 -3.46 -9.36 -1.69
CA LYS A 285 -3.91 -10.74 -1.97
C LYS A 285 -4.87 -11.30 -0.90
N VAL A 286 -5.20 -10.49 0.11
CA VAL A 286 -5.98 -10.93 1.27
C VAL A 286 -6.99 -9.87 1.69
N CYS A 287 -8.17 -10.32 2.16
CA CYS A 287 -9.11 -9.44 2.86
C CYS A 287 -8.65 -9.25 4.32
N PRO A 288 -8.35 -8.02 4.77
CA PRO A 288 -7.94 -7.76 6.14
C PRO A 288 -9.11 -7.66 7.13
N LEU A 289 -10.36 -7.61 6.66
CA LEU A 289 -11.52 -7.42 7.52
C LEU A 289 -11.86 -8.68 8.32
N VAL A 290 -12.10 -8.47 9.61
CA VAL A 290 -12.65 -9.51 10.48
C VAL A 290 -14.16 -9.49 10.34
N PHE A 291 -14.75 -10.61 9.94
CA PHE A 291 -16.19 -10.75 9.78
C PHE A 291 -16.85 -11.28 11.07
N PRO A 292 -17.61 -10.47 11.84
CA PRO A 292 -18.31 -10.92 13.03
C PRO A 292 -19.49 -11.84 12.71
N ASN A 293 -20.17 -12.34 13.74
CA ASN A 293 -21.32 -13.23 13.58
C ASN A 293 -22.43 -12.63 12.71
N MET A 294 -22.90 -13.39 11.71
CA MET A 294 -23.88 -12.93 10.70
C MET A 294 -25.33 -13.38 10.98
N LYS A 295 -25.62 -13.93 12.17
CA LYS A 295 -26.98 -14.43 12.52
C LYS A 295 -28.08 -13.40 12.30
N HIS A 296 -27.84 -12.14 12.63
CA HIS A 296 -28.83 -11.08 12.43
C HIS A 296 -29.16 -10.89 10.94
N VAL A 297 -28.14 -10.87 10.06
CA VAL A 297 -28.33 -10.81 8.60
C VAL A 297 -29.02 -12.07 8.09
N ALA A 298 -28.62 -13.26 8.58
CA ALA A 298 -29.22 -14.53 8.20
C ALA A 298 -30.72 -14.61 8.57
N ASN A 299 -31.11 -14.06 9.71
CA ASN A 299 -32.51 -14.05 10.15
C ASN A 299 -33.38 -13.16 9.25
N SER A 300 -32.85 -12.02 8.79
CA SER A 300 -33.61 -11.08 7.95
C SER A 300 -33.56 -11.42 6.45
N CYS A 301 -32.46 -12.01 5.97
CA CYS A 301 -32.22 -12.27 4.54
C CYS A 301 -32.31 -13.75 4.15
N GLY A 302 -32.49 -14.67 5.11
CA GLY A 302 -32.55 -16.11 4.86
C GLY A 302 -33.82 -16.57 4.13
N ASN A 303 -33.76 -17.75 3.53
CA ASN A 303 -34.91 -18.52 3.01
C ASN A 303 -35.99 -17.68 2.30
N GLY A 304 -35.61 -17.00 1.22
CA GLY A 304 -36.56 -16.40 0.29
C GLY A 304 -36.91 -14.93 0.55
N ILE A 305 -36.25 -14.23 1.48
CA ILE A 305 -36.41 -12.79 1.78
C ILE A 305 -37.89 -12.36 1.79
N SER A 306 -38.53 -12.48 2.95
CA SER A 306 -39.93 -12.08 3.13
C SER A 306 -40.11 -10.55 3.22
N ASP A 307 -39.10 -9.84 3.73
CA ASP A 307 -39.07 -8.39 3.89
C ASP A 307 -37.72 -7.86 3.39
N GLN A 308 -37.76 -7.20 2.22
CA GLN A 308 -36.55 -6.65 1.59
C GLN A 308 -35.95 -5.51 2.42
N THR A 309 -36.79 -4.66 3.03
CA THR A 309 -36.32 -3.51 3.81
C THR A 309 -35.58 -3.99 5.05
N ALA A 310 -36.17 -4.93 5.80
CA ALA A 310 -35.52 -5.50 6.99
C ALA A 310 -34.22 -6.23 6.65
N CYS A 311 -34.16 -6.90 5.50
CA CYS A 311 -32.93 -7.53 5.02
C CYS A 311 -31.84 -6.48 4.71
N CYS A 312 -32.17 -5.42 3.98
CA CYS A 312 -31.20 -4.39 3.61
C CYS A 312 -30.76 -3.54 4.80
N ASP A 313 -31.64 -3.25 5.76
CA ASP A 313 -31.25 -2.58 7.01
C ASP A 313 -30.26 -3.43 7.82
N ALA A 314 -30.51 -4.74 7.92
CA ALA A 314 -29.60 -5.68 8.58
C ALA A 314 -28.25 -5.75 7.86
N MET A 315 -28.25 -5.79 6.53
CA MET A 315 -27.04 -5.85 5.71
C MET A 315 -26.23 -4.55 5.81
N ASN A 316 -26.88 -3.39 5.65
CA ASN A 316 -26.24 -2.08 5.71
C ASN A 316 -25.62 -1.83 7.09
N SER A 317 -26.34 -2.20 8.17
CA SER A 317 -25.82 -2.15 9.54
C SER A 317 -24.58 -3.03 9.73
N TYR A 318 -24.60 -4.25 9.19
CA TYR A 318 -23.46 -5.17 9.25
C TYR A 318 -22.23 -4.61 8.51
N VAL A 319 -22.42 -4.10 7.30
CA VAL A 319 -21.34 -3.54 6.49
C VAL A 319 -20.78 -2.26 7.10
N SER A 320 -21.65 -1.38 7.63
CA SER A 320 -21.24 -0.17 8.37
C SER A 320 -20.37 -0.49 9.60
N HIS A 321 -20.53 -1.67 10.20
CA HIS A 321 -19.66 -2.14 11.27
C HIS A 321 -18.29 -2.60 10.74
N LEU A 322 -18.23 -3.20 9.55
CA LEU A 322 -16.97 -3.61 8.91
C LEU A 322 -16.11 -2.40 8.53
N GLN A 323 -16.73 -1.34 7.97
CA GLN A 323 -16.06 -0.12 7.53
C GLN A 323 -15.21 0.55 8.62
N LYS A 324 -15.60 0.39 9.89
CA LYS A 324 -14.93 1.00 11.04
C LYS A 324 -13.59 0.35 11.39
N GLN A 325 -13.23 -0.77 10.77
CA GLN A 325 -12.04 -1.52 11.13
C GLN A 325 -10.76 -0.92 10.55
N THR A 326 -10.73 -0.68 9.24
CA THR A 326 -9.51 -0.28 8.53
C THR A 326 -9.85 0.28 7.14
N LEU A 327 -8.96 1.11 6.61
CA LEU A 327 -8.94 1.47 5.19
C LEU A 327 -8.34 0.32 4.39
N ILE A 328 -8.96 -0.01 3.27
CA ILE A 328 -8.52 -1.10 2.40
C ILE A 328 -8.33 -0.61 0.95
N THR A 329 -7.52 -1.34 0.19
CA THR A 329 -7.37 -1.05 -1.25
C THR A 329 -8.56 -1.58 -2.06
N ASN A 330 -8.69 -1.09 -3.29
CA ASN A 330 -9.68 -1.59 -4.25
C ASN A 330 -9.59 -3.11 -4.49
N LEU A 331 -8.38 -3.70 -4.51
CA LEU A 331 -8.18 -5.15 -4.66
C LEU A 331 -8.58 -5.91 -3.40
N GLN A 332 -8.22 -5.41 -2.22
CA GLN A 332 -8.64 -6.02 -0.96
C GLN A 332 -10.15 -5.97 -0.79
N ALA A 333 -10.81 -4.89 -1.24
CA ALA A 333 -12.26 -4.78 -1.21
C ALA A 333 -12.94 -5.87 -2.06
N LEU A 334 -12.38 -6.22 -3.22
CA LEU A 334 -12.89 -7.33 -4.05
C LEU A 334 -12.81 -8.68 -3.32
N ASP A 335 -11.68 -8.95 -2.67
CA ASP A 335 -11.49 -10.18 -1.88
C ASP A 335 -12.38 -10.20 -0.63
N CYS A 336 -12.60 -9.03 0.00
CA CYS A 336 -13.50 -8.89 1.14
C CYS A 336 -14.96 -9.11 0.75
N ALA A 337 -15.41 -8.53 -0.36
CA ALA A 337 -16.75 -8.77 -0.89
C ALA A 337 -16.98 -10.24 -1.22
N THR A 338 -16.01 -10.87 -1.89
CA THR A 338 -16.07 -12.31 -2.20
C THR A 338 -16.14 -13.15 -0.92
N SER A 339 -15.29 -12.86 0.06
CA SER A 339 -15.23 -13.59 1.33
C SER A 339 -16.50 -13.45 2.15
N LEU A 340 -17.07 -12.24 2.24
CA LEU A 340 -18.33 -12.00 2.91
C LEU A 340 -19.47 -12.75 2.21
N GLY A 341 -19.56 -12.70 0.88
CA GLY A 341 -20.62 -13.35 0.13
C GLY A 341 -20.60 -14.87 0.31
N LEU A 342 -19.41 -15.49 0.28
CA LEU A 342 -19.25 -16.92 0.54
C LEU A 342 -19.66 -17.28 1.97
N LYS A 343 -19.38 -16.43 2.96
CA LYS A 343 -19.84 -16.63 4.33
C LYS A 343 -21.36 -16.51 4.46
N LEU A 344 -21.98 -15.52 3.82
CA LEU A 344 -23.44 -15.35 3.81
C LEU A 344 -24.15 -16.56 3.18
N GLN A 345 -23.58 -17.14 2.12
CA GLN A 345 -24.10 -18.38 1.51
C GLN A 345 -24.06 -19.57 2.46
N LYS A 346 -23.02 -19.69 3.30
CA LYS A 346 -22.96 -20.72 4.36
C LYS A 346 -24.04 -20.53 5.44
N TYR A 347 -24.63 -19.35 5.54
CA TYR A 347 -25.80 -19.05 6.39
C TYR A 347 -27.15 -19.26 5.66
N ASN A 348 -27.17 -20.00 4.54
CA ASN A 348 -28.37 -20.27 3.72
C ASN A 348 -29.01 -19.03 3.08
N ILE A 349 -28.23 -17.98 2.84
CA ILE A 349 -28.66 -16.82 2.05
C ILE A 349 -28.30 -17.11 0.58
N THR A 350 -29.31 -17.36 -0.25
CA THR A 350 -29.12 -17.78 -1.66
C THR A 350 -29.37 -16.68 -2.68
N LYS A 351 -30.14 -15.65 -2.32
CA LYS A 351 -30.39 -14.48 -3.16
C LYS A 351 -29.19 -13.53 -3.12
N ASP A 352 -28.94 -12.85 -4.23
CA ASP A 352 -27.92 -11.80 -4.31
C ASP A 352 -28.32 -10.58 -3.48
N VAL A 353 -27.89 -10.57 -2.22
CA VAL A 353 -28.17 -9.47 -1.28
C VAL A 353 -27.36 -8.22 -1.64
N TYR A 354 -26.23 -8.36 -2.32
CA TYR A 354 -25.42 -7.21 -2.73
C TYR A 354 -26.13 -6.38 -3.77
N SER A 355 -26.64 -7.01 -4.83
CA SER A 355 -27.45 -6.33 -5.83
C SER A 355 -28.77 -5.82 -5.25
N LEU A 356 -29.39 -6.56 -4.31
CA LEU A 356 -30.67 -6.19 -3.70
C LEU A 356 -30.57 -4.93 -2.83
N CYS A 357 -29.48 -4.81 -2.08
CA CYS A 357 -29.26 -3.75 -1.09
C CYS A 357 -28.25 -2.69 -1.55
N HIS A 358 -27.86 -2.73 -2.82
CA HIS A 358 -26.91 -1.82 -3.45
C HIS A 358 -25.55 -1.73 -2.73
N ILE A 359 -25.03 -2.89 -2.29
CA ILE A 359 -23.71 -2.98 -1.68
C ILE A 359 -22.62 -2.80 -2.74
N SER A 360 -21.68 -1.92 -2.47
CA SER A 360 -20.57 -1.53 -3.34
C SER A 360 -19.23 -1.80 -2.65
N LEU A 361 -18.12 -1.80 -3.43
CA LEU A 361 -16.79 -2.08 -2.89
C LEU A 361 -16.36 -1.06 -1.83
N LYS A 362 -16.72 0.22 -2.00
CA LYS A 362 -16.43 1.26 -0.98
C LYS A 362 -17.05 0.95 0.37
N ASP A 363 -18.13 0.17 0.39
CA ASP A 363 -18.81 -0.15 1.64
C ASP A 363 -17.98 -1.11 2.51
N PHE A 364 -16.88 -1.66 2.01
CA PHE A 364 -15.94 -2.46 2.80
C PHE A 364 -14.81 -1.63 3.42
N SER A 365 -14.72 -0.34 3.10
CA SER A 365 -13.66 0.57 3.59
C SER A 365 -14.24 1.70 4.43
N LEU A 366 -13.39 2.33 5.24
CA LEU A 366 -13.79 3.45 6.07
C LEU A 366 -14.35 4.61 5.21
N GLN A 367 -15.51 5.13 5.62
CA GLN A 367 -16.09 6.32 5.01
C GLN A 367 -15.44 7.57 5.60
N VAL A 368 -14.96 8.46 4.74
CA VAL A 368 -14.27 9.70 5.15
C VAL A 368 -15.07 10.90 4.66
N GLY A 369 -15.58 11.72 5.60
CA GLY A 369 -16.37 12.92 5.32
C GLY A 369 -17.89 12.74 5.43
N SER A 370 -18.63 13.83 5.19
CA SER A 370 -20.11 13.91 5.24
C SER A 370 -20.81 13.56 3.92
N GLN A 371 -20.05 13.28 2.87
CA GLN A 371 -20.56 12.79 1.59
C GLN A 371 -20.41 11.27 1.58
N GLU A 372 -21.38 10.55 1.00
CA GLU A 372 -21.44 9.09 0.85
C GLU A 372 -20.36 8.53 -0.10
N SER A 373 -19.14 9.06 -0.01
CA SER A 373 -17.95 8.66 -0.77
C SER A 373 -17.05 7.90 0.21
N GLY A 374 -17.24 6.58 0.29
CA GLY A 374 -16.28 5.72 0.98
C GLY A 374 -14.92 5.85 0.30
N CYS A 375 -13.83 5.76 1.06
CA CYS A 375 -12.49 5.87 0.50
C CYS A 375 -11.89 4.48 0.29
N LEU A 376 -11.73 4.06 -0.96
CA LEU A 376 -10.83 2.95 -1.30
C LEU A 376 -9.45 3.50 -1.59
N LEU A 377 -8.40 2.85 -1.08
CA LEU A 377 -7.05 3.19 -1.50
C LEU A 377 -6.74 2.58 -2.88
N PRO A 378 -5.88 3.22 -3.69
CA PRO A 378 -5.34 2.59 -4.88
C PRO A 378 -4.68 1.25 -4.54
N SER A 379 -4.60 0.34 -5.51
CA SER A 379 -3.91 -0.94 -5.34
C SER A 379 -2.45 -0.75 -4.91
N LEU A 380 -1.83 0.34 -5.36
CA LEU A 380 -0.53 0.75 -4.85
C LEU A 380 -0.69 2.05 -4.06
N PRO A 381 -0.97 1.97 -2.76
CA PRO A 381 -1.20 3.17 -1.96
C PRO A 381 0.10 3.97 -1.83
N SER A 382 -0.01 5.27 -2.07
CA SER A 382 1.06 6.25 -1.88
C SER A 382 1.37 6.50 -0.40
N ASP A 383 2.45 7.24 -0.13
CA ASP A 383 2.69 7.81 1.19
C ASP A 383 1.49 8.69 1.60
N ALA A 384 1.16 8.71 2.90
CA ALA A 384 0.26 9.71 3.45
C ALA A 384 0.94 11.09 3.35
N THR A 385 0.13 12.11 3.05
CA THR A 385 0.61 13.48 2.89
C THR A 385 0.24 14.28 4.12
N LEU A 386 1.14 15.19 4.52
CA LEU A 386 0.89 16.14 5.59
C LEU A 386 0.82 17.54 4.99
N ASP A 387 -0.39 18.11 4.95
CA ASP A 387 -0.61 19.51 4.62
C ASP A 387 -0.74 20.34 5.90
N LYS A 388 -0.14 21.54 5.91
CA LYS A 388 -0.14 22.41 7.10
C LYS A 388 -1.52 22.95 7.45
N PHE A 389 -2.44 23.02 6.48
CA PHE A 389 -3.78 23.58 6.64
C PHE A 389 -4.88 22.52 6.75
N SER A 390 -4.65 21.35 6.15
CA SER A 390 -5.63 20.27 6.02
C SER A 390 -5.29 19.06 6.91
N GLY A 391 -4.10 19.05 7.51
CA GLY A 391 -3.61 17.94 8.31
C GLY A 391 -3.14 16.77 7.45
N ILE A 392 -3.30 15.55 7.96
CA ILE A 392 -2.89 14.33 7.26
C ILE A 392 -3.98 13.90 6.29
N SER A 393 -3.60 13.62 5.05
CA SER A 393 -4.50 13.15 4.01
C SER A 393 -3.87 12.01 3.20
N PHE A 394 -4.71 11.18 2.61
CA PHE A 394 -4.31 10.07 1.75
C PHE A 394 -5.15 10.09 0.48
N ILE A 395 -4.61 9.53 -0.59
CA ILE A 395 -5.26 9.53 -1.90
C ILE A 395 -6.26 8.39 -1.93
N CYS A 396 -7.54 8.73 -2.15
CA CYS A 396 -8.60 7.78 -2.42
C CYS A 396 -8.72 7.56 -3.93
N ASP A 397 -9.03 6.33 -4.30
CA ASP A 397 -9.35 5.90 -5.64
C ASP A 397 -10.83 6.21 -5.95
N LEU A 398 -11.09 7.38 -6.53
CA LEU A 398 -12.42 8.01 -6.68
C LEU A 398 -13.44 7.26 -7.56
N ASN A 399 -13.16 6.03 -7.99
CA ASN A 399 -14.10 5.20 -8.74
C ASN A 399 -15.02 4.38 -7.80
N ASP A 400 -15.56 5.05 -6.78
CA ASP A 400 -16.02 4.44 -5.52
C ASP A 400 -17.34 3.65 -5.60
N ASN A 401 -18.06 3.68 -6.74
CA ASN A 401 -19.40 3.06 -6.84
C ASN A 401 -19.40 1.73 -7.60
N ILE A 402 -18.29 0.97 -7.59
CA ILE A 402 -18.25 -0.36 -8.21
C ILE A 402 -19.14 -1.30 -7.38
N PRO A 403 -20.19 -1.92 -7.97
CA PRO A 403 -21.05 -2.86 -7.25
C PRO A 403 -20.25 -4.07 -6.76
N ALA A 404 -20.47 -4.48 -5.52
CA ALA A 404 -19.88 -5.69 -4.98
C ALA A 404 -20.47 -6.91 -5.70
N GLN A 405 -19.61 -7.81 -6.16
CA GLN A 405 -20.05 -9.00 -6.88
C GLN A 405 -20.47 -10.10 -5.91
N TRP A 406 -21.69 -10.61 -6.06
CA TRP A 406 -22.12 -11.80 -5.34
C TRP A 406 -21.35 -13.02 -5.85
N PRO A 407 -20.63 -13.75 -4.99
CA PRO A 407 -19.78 -14.83 -5.45
C PRO A 407 -20.64 -15.98 -5.96
N SER A 408 -20.34 -16.51 -7.14
CA SER A 408 -20.85 -17.83 -7.48
C SER A 408 -20.04 -18.88 -6.71
N LEU A 409 -20.67 -19.97 -6.28
CA LEU A 409 -19.97 -21.11 -5.63
C LEU A 409 -18.84 -21.71 -6.50
N SER A 410 -18.75 -21.30 -7.78
CA SER A 410 -17.75 -21.72 -8.76
C SER A 410 -16.59 -20.73 -8.98
N LEU A 411 -16.61 -19.53 -8.40
CA LEU A 411 -15.58 -18.50 -8.59
C LEU A 411 -14.52 -18.58 -7.48
N LEU A 412 -13.30 -19.01 -7.85
CA LEU A 412 -12.08 -18.77 -7.07
C LEU A 412 -11.79 -17.25 -7.06
N PRO A 413 -11.11 -16.73 -6.01
CA PRO A 413 -10.68 -15.33 -5.96
C PRO A 413 -9.96 -14.98 -7.26
N ALA A 414 -10.36 -13.89 -7.89
CA ALA A 414 -9.74 -13.47 -9.12
C ALA A 414 -8.31 -12.99 -8.81
N SER A 415 -7.29 -13.76 -9.19
CA SER A 415 -5.93 -13.22 -9.25
C SER A 415 -5.93 -12.04 -10.23
N SER A 416 -5.56 -10.85 -9.77
CA SER A 416 -5.43 -9.62 -10.58
C SER A 416 -4.54 -9.80 -11.82
N CYS A 417 -3.62 -10.77 -11.76
CA CYS A 417 -2.58 -11.00 -12.74
C CYS A 417 -2.95 -11.95 -13.88
N ASN A 418 -4.08 -12.64 -13.75
CA ASN A 418 -4.54 -13.56 -14.77
C ASN A 418 -6.01 -13.30 -15.04
N LYS A 419 -6.30 -12.15 -15.66
CA LYS A 419 -7.56 -11.89 -16.35
C LYS A 419 -7.55 -10.56 -17.13
N THR A 420 -7.86 -10.69 -18.41
CA THR A 420 -8.57 -9.70 -19.25
C THR A 420 -10.03 -9.50 -18.77
N ILE A 421 -10.30 -9.52 -17.46
CA ILE A 421 -11.56 -8.98 -16.96
C ILE A 421 -11.47 -7.48 -17.19
N ARG A 422 -12.47 -6.93 -17.87
CA ARG A 422 -12.87 -5.54 -17.69
C ARG A 422 -13.27 -5.35 -16.22
N ILE A 423 -12.29 -5.31 -15.33
CA ILE A 423 -12.40 -4.49 -14.13
C ILE A 423 -12.64 -3.10 -14.73
N PRO A 424 -13.75 -2.41 -14.42
CA PRO A 424 -13.91 -1.01 -14.83
C PRO A 424 -12.59 -0.35 -14.56
N ALA A 425 -11.94 0.16 -15.63
CA ALA A 425 -10.50 0.35 -15.75
C ALA A 425 -9.80 0.38 -14.40
N LEU A 426 -8.81 -0.50 -14.16
CA LEU A 426 -7.80 -0.23 -13.13
C LEU A 426 -7.56 1.27 -13.22
N PRO A 427 -7.94 2.06 -12.21
CA PRO A 427 -7.79 3.48 -12.32
C PRO A 427 -6.29 3.63 -12.52
N ALA A 428 -5.94 4.15 -13.69
CA ALA A 428 -4.57 4.52 -13.97
C ALA A 428 -4.14 5.26 -12.71
N ALA A 429 -3.09 4.80 -12.03
CA ALA A 429 -2.52 5.52 -10.92
C ALA A 429 -2.39 6.95 -11.43
N THR A 430 -3.29 7.83 -10.99
CA THR A 430 -3.23 9.21 -11.43
C THR A 430 -1.97 9.66 -10.74
N ASN A 431 -0.90 9.78 -11.52
CA ASN A 431 0.24 10.65 -11.24
C ASN A 431 -0.30 12.08 -11.19
N ALA A 432 -1.20 12.36 -10.26
CA ALA A 432 -1.70 13.66 -9.91
C ALA A 432 -1.06 13.98 -8.56
N GLN A 433 0.27 14.09 -8.57
CA GLN A 433 1.08 15.06 -7.80
C GLN A 433 2.55 14.61 -7.72
N SER A 434 3.22 14.50 -8.86
CA SER A 434 4.68 14.71 -8.97
C SER A 434 5.07 15.03 -10.42
N GLY A 435 4.36 15.99 -11.01
CA GLY A 435 4.68 16.47 -12.36
C GLY A 435 4.17 17.88 -12.69
N LEU A 436 3.41 18.50 -11.78
CA LEU A 436 2.77 19.79 -12.06
C LEU A 436 3.66 21.02 -11.78
N ASN A 437 4.98 20.84 -11.66
CA ASN A 437 5.90 21.97 -11.50
C ASN A 437 6.80 22.20 -12.71
N THR A 438 7.11 21.20 -13.54
CA THR A 438 8.09 21.41 -14.62
C THR A 438 7.47 22.11 -15.83
N GLU A 439 6.25 21.75 -16.24
CA GLU A 439 5.59 22.41 -17.38
C GLU A 439 5.10 23.82 -17.04
N TYR A 440 4.56 24.04 -15.85
CA TYR A 440 4.14 25.38 -15.42
C TYR A 440 5.34 26.31 -15.24
N ILE A 441 6.47 25.85 -14.70
CA ILE A 441 7.69 26.67 -14.60
C ILE A 441 8.21 27.03 -15.99
N LEU A 442 8.20 26.10 -16.95
CA LEU A 442 8.65 26.38 -18.32
C LEU A 442 7.74 27.40 -19.02
N VAL A 443 6.41 27.27 -18.84
CA VAL A 443 5.43 28.21 -19.37
C VAL A 443 5.55 29.58 -18.69
N TYR A 444 5.72 29.64 -17.36
CA TYR A 444 5.94 30.90 -16.64
C TYR A 444 7.27 31.56 -17.03
N LEU A 445 8.33 30.79 -17.27
CA LEU A 445 9.62 31.29 -17.76
C LEU A 445 9.52 31.80 -19.20
N LEU A 446 8.78 31.12 -20.07
CA LEU A 446 8.55 31.56 -21.45
C LEU A 446 7.67 32.84 -21.50
N VAL A 447 6.68 32.94 -20.62
CA VAL A 447 5.84 34.15 -20.49
C VAL A 447 6.64 35.31 -19.87
N ALA A 448 7.46 35.05 -18.86
CA ALA A 448 8.36 36.05 -18.27
C ALA A 448 9.43 36.53 -19.27
N TYR A 449 9.98 35.62 -20.07
CA TYR A 449 10.99 35.94 -21.08
C TYR A 449 10.39 36.74 -22.26
N SER A 450 9.19 36.38 -22.72
CA SER A 450 8.49 37.13 -23.77
C SER A 450 8.04 38.52 -23.31
N THR A 451 7.58 38.66 -22.06
CA THR A 451 7.25 39.99 -21.48
C THR A 451 8.49 40.86 -21.26
N ALA A 452 9.63 40.27 -20.88
CA ALA A 452 10.90 40.98 -20.77
C ALA A 452 11.43 41.48 -22.13
N ILE A 453 11.30 40.67 -23.20
CA ILE A 453 11.67 41.07 -24.56
C ILE A 453 10.76 42.20 -25.07
N MET A 454 9.47 42.16 -24.76
CA MET A 454 8.51 43.21 -25.13
C MET A 454 8.74 44.55 -24.39
N MET A 455 9.48 44.55 -23.28
CA MET A 455 9.88 45.76 -22.56
C MET A 455 11.22 46.33 -23.06
N LEU A 456 11.97 45.57 -23.86
CA LEU A 456 13.29 45.91 -24.40
C LEU A 456 13.25 46.30 -25.89
N LEU A 457 12.14 46.05 -26.58
CA LEU A 457 11.81 46.52 -27.93
C LEU A 457 10.89 47.74 -27.84
#